data_AF-A0A9X9A644-F1
#
_entry.id   AF-A0A9X9A644-F1
#
_cell.length_a   1.000
_cell.length_b   1.000
_cell.length_c   1.000
_cell.angle_alpha   90.00
_cell.angle_beta   90.00
_cell.angle_gamma   90.00
#
_symmetry.space_group_name_H-M   'P 1'
#
loop_
_entity.id
_entity.type
_entity.pdbx_description
1 polymer ?
#
loop_
_entity_poly.entity_id
_entity_poly.type
_entity_poly.pdbx_seq_one_letter_code
_entity_poly.pdbx_strand_id
1 'polypeptide(L)' 'MEIFPAIDLKEGRCVRLYQGEFSKETVMNEDPVA' A
#
# COMPACT_ATOMS: atom_id res chain seq x y z
N MET A 1 -14.12 14.09 -14.98
CA MET A 1 -13.36 12.88 -14.61
C MET A 1 -12.77 13.16 -13.25
N GLU A 2 -13.12 12.37 -12.24
CA GLU A 2 -12.61 12.51 -10.87
C GLU A 2 -11.62 11.36 -10.62
N ILE A 3 -10.46 11.69 -10.04
CA ILE A 3 -9.39 10.72 -9.77
C ILE A 3 -9.31 10.58 -8.25
N PHE A 4 -9.39 9.34 -7.77
CA PHE A 4 -9.23 9.01 -6.36
C PHE A 4 -7.88 8.33 -6.15
N PRO A 5 -6.91 9.00 -5.50
CA PRO A 5 -5.67 8.35 -5.08
C PRO A 5 -5.98 7.20 -4.10
N ALA A 6 -5.20 6.13 -4.18
CA ALA A 6 -5.35 4.97 -3.32
C ALA A 6 -3.99 4.48 -2.82
N ILE A 7 -3.97 4.00 -1.58
CA ILE A 7 -2.86 3.28 -0.96
C ILE A 7 -3.42 2.03 -0.28
N ASP A 8 -2.59 1.00 -0.18
CA ASP A 8 -2.91 -0.20 0.58
C ASP A 8 -2.22 -0.11 1.93
N LEU A 9 -2.95 -0.41 3.00
CA LEU A 9 -2.42 -0.39 4.36
C LEU A 9 -2.39 -1.80 4.95
N LYS A 10 -1.25 -2.17 5.52
CA LYS A 10 -1.09 -3.43 6.25
C LYS A 10 -0.12 -3.21 7.41
N GLU A 11 -0.54 -3.59 8.62
CA GLU A 11 0.27 -3.46 9.84
C GLU A 11 0.81 -2.04 10.08
N GLY A 12 0.03 -1.01 9.73
CA GLY A 12 0.43 0.40 9.86
C GLY A 12 1.33 0.93 8.74
N ARG A 13 1.80 0.07 7.82
CA ARG A 13 2.69 0.43 6.71
C ARG A 13 1.90 0.62 5.41
N CYS A 14 2.40 1.50 4.54
CA CYS A 14 1.94 1.60 3.16
C CYS A 14 2.63 0.52 2.32
N VAL A 15 1.83 -0.35 1.71
CA VAL A 15 2.31 -1.49 0.92
C VAL A 15 1.69 -1.51 -0.47
N ARG A 16 2.24 -2.35 -1.34
CA ARG A 16 1.58 -2.75 -2.60
C ARG A 16 1.76 -4.25 -2.78
N LEU A 17 0.68 -4.94 -3.13
CA LEU A 17 0.71 -6.36 -3.47
C LEU A 17 0.85 -6.54 -4.98
N TYR A 18 1.76 -7.41 -5.42
CA TYR A 18 1.79 -7.82 -6.81
C TYR A 18 0.59 -8.72 -7.11
N GLN A 19 -0.31 -8.28 -8.01
CA GLN A 19 -1.53 -9.01 -8.39
C GLN A 19 -2.41 -9.45 -7.19
N GLY A 20 -2.37 -8.71 -6.09
CA GLY A 20 -3.13 -9.05 -4.87
C GLY A 20 -2.52 -10.19 -4.03
N GLU A 21 -1.34 -10.69 -4.37
CA GLU A 21 -0.66 -11.75 -3.62
C GLU A 21 0.05 -11.19 -2.38
N PHE A 22 -0.43 -11.55 -1.17
CA PHE A 22 0.17 -11.12 0.10
C PHE A 22 1.62 -11.60 0.30
N SER A 23 2.00 -12.72 -0.31
CA SER A 23 3.38 -13.23 -0.27
C SER A 23 4.36 -12.39 -1.10
N LYS A 24 3.83 -11.53 -1.99
CA LYS A 24 4.60 -10.65 -2.88
C LYS A 24 4.25 -9.19 -2.60
N GLU A 25 4.39 -8.79 -1.34
CA GLU A 25 4.25 -7.41 -0.93
C GLU A 25 5.56 -6.62 -1.11
N THR A 26 5.43 -5.34 -1.38
CA THR A 26 6.54 -4.37 -1.32
C THR A 26 6.12 -3.24 -0.38
N VAL A 27 6.98 -2.93 0.60
CA VAL A 27 6.78 -1.79 1.50
C VAL A 27 7.18 -0.51 0.77
N MET A 28 6.26 0.43 0.69
CA MET A 28 6.47 1.73 0.04
C MET A 28 6.80 2.83 1.06
N ASN A 29 6.20 2.76 2.25
CA ASN A 29 6.50 3.63 3.39
C ASN A 29 6.18 2.90 4.71
N GLU A 30 7.08 2.98 5.68
CA GLU A 30 6.93 2.38 7.01
C GLU A 30 5.92 3.13 7.90
N ASP A 31 5.81 4.45 7.73
CA ASP A 31 4.82 5.30 8.42
C ASP A 31 4.18 6.27 7.42
N PRO A 32 2.97 5.97 6.91
CA PRO A 32 2.30 6.80 5.92
C PRO A 32 1.68 8.08 6.49
N VAL A 33 1.73 8.31 7.81
CA VAL A 33 1.14 9.48 8.48
C VAL A 33 2.21 10.44 9.02
N ALA A 34 3.47 10.00 9.12
CA ALA A 34 4.61 10.81 9.55
C ALA A 34 4.87 12.08 8.71
#